data_AF-A0A7A6XCA3-F1
#
_entry.id   AF-A0A7A6XCA3-F1
#
_cell.length_a   1.000
_cell.length_b   1.000
_cell.length_c   1.000
_cell.angle_alpha   90.00
_cell.angle_beta   90.00
_cell.angle_gamma   90.00
#
_symmetry.space_group_name_H-M   'P 1'
#
loop_
_entity.id
_entity.type
_entity.pdbx_description
1 polymer ?
#
loop_
_entity_poly.entity_id
_entity_poly.type
_entity_poly.pdbx_seq_one_letter_code
_entity_poly.pdbx_strand_id
1 'polypeptide(L)' 'NKTDSAVRATHLASGISVKVQSERSQHANKRLARLLIAWKLEQQQQENSAALKSQRRMFHHQIERGNPRRTFTGMAFIEG' A
#
# COMPACT_ATOMS: atom_id res chain seq x y z
N ASN A 1 30.03 12.28 28.05
CA ASN A 1 29.42 13.21 27.06
C ASN A 1 27.99 12.81 26.78
N LYS A 2 27.01 13.55 27.31
CA LYS A 2 25.58 13.22 27.22
C LYS A 2 24.88 14.25 26.33
N THR A 3 25.03 14.11 25.02
CA THR A 3 24.28 14.88 24.03
C THR A 3 23.06 14.06 23.64
N ASP A 4 21.87 14.51 24.01
CA ASP A 4 20.62 13.81 23.74
C ASP A 4 20.13 14.14 22.30
N SER A 5 20.81 13.57 21.30
CA SER A 5 20.48 13.83 19.89
C SER A 5 19.36 12.93 19.35
N ALA A 6 18.95 11.90 20.09
CA ALA A 6 17.96 10.92 19.65
C ALA A 6 16.58 11.57 19.44
N VAL A 7 15.90 11.18 18.36
CA VAL A 7 14.55 11.66 18.03
C VAL A 7 13.59 10.49 17.90
N ARG A 8 12.42 10.62 18.52
CA ARG A 8 11.27 9.75 18.28
C ARG A 8 10.20 10.56 17.55
N ALA A 9 9.66 10.02 16.48
CA ALA A 9 8.58 10.64 15.71
C ALA A 9 7.46 9.63 15.50
N THR A 10 6.22 10.11 15.57
CA THR A 10 5.01 9.31 15.34
C THR A 10 4.14 10.02 14.32
N HIS A 11 3.70 9.28 13.30
CA HIS A 11 2.71 9.75 12.36
C HIS A 11 1.32 9.46 12.91
N LEU A 12 0.56 10.52 13.22
CA LEU A 12 -0.72 10.40 13.92
C LEU A 12 -1.78 9.65 13.11
N ALA A 13 -1.87 9.91 11.81
CA ALA A 13 -2.93 9.33 10.97
C ALA A 13 -2.76 7.81 10.74
N SER A 14 -1.53 7.29 10.68
CA SER A 14 -1.27 5.86 10.49
C SER A 14 -0.81 5.13 11.75
N GLY A 15 -0.48 5.84 12.82
CA GLY A 15 0.11 5.27 14.05
C GLY A 15 1.57 4.83 13.92
N ILE A 16 2.21 5.02 12.76
CA ILE A 16 3.61 4.58 12.53
C ILE A 16 4.55 5.42 13.39
N SER A 17 5.34 4.74 14.23
CA SER A 17 6.41 5.37 15.01
C SER A 17 7.80 4.93 14.54
N VAL A 18 8.76 5.85 14.64
CA VAL A 18 10.17 5.63 14.33
C VAL A 18 11.06 6.28 15.39
N LYS A 19 12.22 5.67 15.66
CA LYS A 19 13.27 6.21 16.52
C LYS A 19 14.55 6.32 15.70
N VAL A 20 15.19 7.49 15.73
CA VAL A 20 16.45 7.75 15.02
C VAL A 20 17.48 8.30 15.99
N GLN A 21 18.66 7.70 15.99
CA GLN A 21 19.80 8.06 16.86
C GLN A 21 21.14 7.91 16.13
N SER A 22 21.11 7.84 14.79
CA SER A 22 22.30 7.60 13.96
C SER A 22 23.22 8.83 13.89
N GLU A 23 22.64 10.03 13.91
CA GLU A 23 23.39 11.27 13.74
C GLU A 23 23.70 11.96 15.08
N ARG A 24 24.79 12.71 15.07
CA ARG A 24 25.20 13.56 16.22
C ARG A 24 24.27 14.77 16.42
N SER A 25 23.56 15.21 15.39
CA SER A 25 22.65 16.36 15.43
C SER A 25 21.18 15.92 15.48
N GLN A 26 20.41 16.48 16.41
CA GLN A 26 18.97 16.28 16.52
C GLN A 26 18.23 16.70 15.23
N HIS A 27 18.67 17.77 14.56
CA HIS A 27 18.06 18.23 13.31
C HIS A 27 18.20 17.20 12.19
N ALA A 28 19.37 16.57 12.11
CA ALA A 28 19.61 15.49 11.14
C ALA A 28 18.75 14.27 11.47
N ASN A 29 18.66 13.88 12.75
CA ASN A 29 17.77 12.81 13.20
C ASN A 29 16.29 13.11 12.92
N LYS A 30 15.85 14.37 13.07
CA LYS A 30 14.48 14.81 12.73
C LYS A 30 14.18 14.75 11.23
N ARG A 31 15.17 15.04 10.38
CA ARG A 31 15.03 14.89 8.92
C ARG A 31 14.92 13.41 8.54
N LEU A 32 15.81 12.58 9.07
CA LEU A 32 15.78 11.12 8.86
C LEU A 32 14.47 10.50 9.35
N ALA A 33 13.97 10.90 10.53
CA ALA A 33 12.71 10.39 11.05
C ALA A 33 11.53 10.67 10.11
N ARG A 34 11.48 11.85 9.49
CA ARG A 34 10.45 12.19 8.47
C ARG A 34 10.58 11.32 7.23
N LEU A 35 11.80 11.13 6.71
CA LEU A 35 12.04 10.28 5.54
C LEU A 35 11.63 8.83 5.80
N LEU A 36 11.96 8.29 6.99
CA LEU A 36 11.59 6.94 7.38
C LEU A 36 10.07 6.74 7.50
N ILE A 37 9.36 7.74 8.04
CA ILE A 37 7.90 7.70 8.11
C ILE A 37 7.30 7.70 6.70
N ALA A 38 7.76 8.59 5.82
CA ALA A 38 7.27 8.67 4.45
C ALA A 38 7.50 7.34 3.70
N TRP A 39 8.70 6.78 3.82
CA TRP A 39 9.04 5.49 3.21
C TRP A 39 8.16 4.35 3.73
N LYS A 40 7.93 4.27 5.05
CA LYS A 40 7.04 3.26 5.64
C LYS A 40 5.59 3.40 5.15
N LEU A 41 5.10 4.63 5.00
CA LEU A 41 3.76 4.90 4.48
C LEU A 41 3.63 4.42 3.03
N GLU A 42 4.63 4.70 2.20
CA GLU A 42 4.65 4.23 0.82
C GLU A 42 4.67 2.70 0.74
N GLN A 43 5.50 2.04 1.54
CA GLN A 43 5.53 0.57 1.61
C GLN A 43 4.16 0.00 1.99
N GLN A 44 3.53 0.52 3.04
CA GLN A 44 2.20 0.07 3.47
C GLN A 44 1.15 0.25 2.35
N GLN A 45 1.21 1.37 1.62
CA GLN A 45 0.31 1.61 0.49
C GLN A 45 0.54 0.61 -0.66
N GLN A 46 1.80 0.29 -0.95
CA GLN A 46 2.16 -0.69 -1.97
C GLN A 46 1.66 -2.09 -1.59
N GLU A 47 1.89 -2.52 -0.35
CA GLU A 47 1.41 -3.80 0.19
C GLU A 47 -0.11 -3.93 0.09
N ASN A 48 -0.85 -2.90 0.52
CA ASN A 48 -2.31 -2.86 0.41
C ASN A 48 -2.76 -2.98 -1.06
N SER A 49 -2.10 -2.27 -1.98
CA SER A 49 -2.42 -2.33 -3.41
C SER A 49 -2.15 -3.73 -4.00
N ALA A 50 -1.07 -4.39 -3.57
CA ALA A 50 -0.70 -5.72 -4.01
C ALA A 50 -1.70 -6.77 -3.49
N ALA A 51 -2.12 -6.65 -2.24
CA ALA A 51 -3.15 -7.50 -1.64
C ALA A 51 -4.48 -7.40 -2.40
N LEU A 52 -4.94 -6.18 -2.71
CA LEU A 52 -6.16 -5.97 -3.49
C LEU A 52 -6.06 -6.53 -4.92
N LYS A 53 -4.91 -6.37 -5.58
CA LYS A 53 -4.66 -6.98 -6.90
C LYS A 53 -4.69 -8.50 -6.81
N SER A 54 -4.10 -9.08 -5.76
CA SER A 54 -4.11 -10.52 -5.52
C SER A 54 -5.53 -11.05 -5.34
N GLN A 55 -6.33 -10.39 -4.49
CA GLN A 55 -7.74 -10.76 -4.27
C GLN A 55 -8.54 -10.69 -5.56
N ARG A 56 -8.42 -9.61 -6.35
CA ARG A 56 -9.11 -9.51 -7.66
C ARG A 56 -8.74 -10.66 -8.61
N ARG A 57 -7.47 -11.06 -8.66
CA ARG A 57 -7.04 -12.23 -9.45
C ARG A 57 -7.70 -13.51 -8.94
N MET A 58 -7.70 -13.74 -7.64
CA MET A 58 -8.35 -14.91 -7.04
C MET A 58 -9.84 -14.98 -7.36
N PHE A 59 -10.57 -13.87 -7.23
CA PHE A 59 -11.98 -13.80 -7.61
C PHE A 59 -12.18 -14.14 -9.09
N HIS A 60 -11.36 -13.60 -9.98
CA HIS A 60 -11.43 -13.93 -11.41
C HIS A 60 -11.22 -15.43 -11.68
N HIS A 61 -10.36 -16.10 -10.91
CA HIS A 61 -10.16 -17.55 -11.03
C HIS A 61 -11.31 -18.39 -10.45
N GLN A 62 -12.05 -17.84 -9.47
CA GLN A 62 -13.19 -18.52 -8.84
C GLN A 62 -14.51 -18.35 -9.60
N ILE A 63 -14.59 -17.46 -10.60
CA ILE A 63 -15.79 -17.32 -11.42
C ILE A 63 -15.94 -18.58 -12.29
N GLU A 64 -16.98 -19.37 -12.02
CA GLU A 64 -17.41 -20.45 -12.90
C GLU A 64 -17.68 -19.89 -14.30
N ARG A 65 -16.91 -20.38 -15.28
CA ARG A 65 -17.18 -20.09 -16.70
C ARG A 65 -18.36 -20.97 -17.12
N GLY A 66 -19.50 -20.39 -17.47
CA GLY A 66 -20.61 -21.24 -17.93
C GLY A 66 -21.99 -20.63 -18.12
N ASN A 67 -22.25 -19.36 -17.79
CA ASN A 67 -23.58 -18.77 -17.97
C ASN A 67 -23.51 -17.55 -18.90
N PRO A 68 -23.48 -17.74 -20.23
CA PRO A 68 -23.46 -16.63 -21.16
C PRO A 68 -24.77 -15.84 -21.01
N ARG A 69 -24.68 -14.65 -20.41
CA ARG A 69 -25.83 -13.73 -20.30
C ARG A 69 -26.37 -13.28 -21.65
N ARG A 70 -25.56 -13.38 -22.71
CA ARG A 70 -25.94 -13.02 -24.07
C ARG A 70 -25.33 -14.05 -25.03
N THR A 71 -26.20 -14.80 -25.71
CA THR A 71 -25.82 -15.72 -26.79
C THR A 71 -26.34 -15.13 -28.09
N PHE A 72 -25.44 -14.84 -29.02
CA PHE A 72 -25.80 -14.40 -30.37
C PHE A 72 -25.66 -15.58 -31.32
N THR A 73 -26.73 -15.95 -32.02
CA THR A 73 -26.72 -17.02 -33.03
C THR A 73 -27.39 -16.53 -34.31
N GLY A 74 -26.70 -16.67 -35.45
CA GLY A 74 -27.23 -16.40 -36.80
C GLY A 74 -26.43 -15.34 -37.57
N MET A 75 -26.48 -15.42 -38.92
CA MET A 75 -25.78 -14.49 -39.84
C MET A 75 -26.34 -13.06 -39.84
N ALA A 76 -27.47 -12.84 -39.17
CA ALA A 76 -28.09 -11.54 -38.95
C ALA A 76 -28.39 -11.40 -37.45
N PHE A 77 -27.54 -10.64 -36.75
CA PHE A 77 -27.68 -10.34 -35.32
C PHE A 77 -28.96 -9.51 -35.09
N ILE A 78 -30.01 -10.12 -34.53
CA ILE A 78 -31.20 -9.42 -34.05
C ILE A 78 -31.42 -9.83 -32.58
N GLU A 79 -31.48 -8.83 -31.68
CA GLU A 79 -31.65 -9.01 -30.22
C GLU A 79 -33.05 -9.53 -29.87
N GLY A 80 -33.11 -10.50 -28.94
CA GLY A 80 -34.33 -10.97 -28.27
C GLY A 80 -34.06 -11.21 -26.79
#